data_AF-A0A812W5E3-F1
#
_entry.id   AF-A0A812W5E3-F1
#
_cell.length_a   1.000
_cell.length_b   1.000
_cell.length_c   1.000
_cell.angle_alpha   90.00
_cell.angle_beta   90.00
_cell.angle_gamma   90.00
#
_symmetry.space_group_name_H-M   'P 1'
#
loop_
_entity.id
_entity.type
_entity.pdbx_description
1 polymer ?
#
loop_
_entity_poly.entity_id
_entity_poly.type
_entity_poly.pdbx_seq_one_letter_code
_entity_poly.pdbx_strand_id
1 'polypeptide(L)'
;MMVMTIKLMIVNVLLMNRKTNGLSSGSKRYRARFVFVGAGGYSLPVLQRSGIPEIRGFMGFPISGEFLVCQNPDVASKHVSKVYGKAAIGAPPMSVPHLDARRIGGQPVLLFGPFAGFSPRFLKSGSLTDLFRSIRCSNIIPAAAAGLQNLDLSLYLLKQLMASKSQKLAELRQFVPDAKAEDWTLVTAGQRVQIIKGDPKKTGILQFGTEVVAAEDGSLAGLLGASPGASTAVQVSLDVLASCFPEDLKRWGPKLREMIPSFGSRLSEDPELAKTLHQTTSWLGRVDSCFVAFL
;
A
#
# COMPACT_ATOMS: atom_id res chain seq x y z
N MET A 1 26.62 -5.42 43.05
CA MET A 1 25.39 -6.17 42.74
C MET A 1 24.52 -5.31 41.84
N MET A 2 24.63 -5.46 40.52
CA MET A 2 23.59 -5.12 39.56
C MET A 2 23.92 -5.92 38.30
N VAL A 3 23.46 -7.17 38.28
CA VAL A 3 23.55 -8.02 37.11
C VAL A 3 22.61 -7.39 36.09
N MET A 4 23.17 -6.71 35.09
CA MET A 4 22.43 -6.29 33.90
C MET A 4 21.94 -7.56 33.22
N THR A 5 20.70 -7.94 33.49
CA THR A 5 20.01 -8.99 32.76
C THR A 5 19.82 -8.50 31.34
N ILE A 6 20.73 -8.85 30.44
CA ILE A 6 20.55 -8.70 29.00
C ILE A 6 19.35 -9.58 28.65
N LYS A 7 18.18 -8.96 28.55
CA LYS A 7 16.95 -9.63 28.12
C LYS A 7 17.15 -9.94 26.64
N LEU A 8 17.72 -11.11 26.32
CA LEU A 8 17.65 -11.68 24.97
C LEU A 8 16.16 -11.95 24.69
N MET A 9 15.46 -10.93 24.18
CA MET A 9 14.05 -11.05 23.80
C MET A 9 13.99 -11.77 22.48
N ILE A 10 13.62 -13.03 22.58
CA ILE A 10 13.42 -13.94 21.46
C ILE A 10 11.96 -13.79 21.04
N VAL A 11 11.73 -13.33 19.81
CA VAL A 11 10.39 -13.39 19.21
C VAL A 11 10.14 -14.84 18.79
N ASN A 12 9.15 -15.49 19.40
CA ASN A 12 8.67 -16.78 18.95
C ASN A 12 7.73 -16.55 17.75
N VAL A 13 8.23 -16.79 16.55
CA VAL A 13 7.44 -16.70 15.32
C VAL A 13 6.80 -18.05 15.04
N LEU A 14 5.47 -18.09 15.07
CA LEU A 14 4.71 -19.22 14.57
C LEU A 14 4.41 -19.02 13.09
N LEU A 15 5.14 -19.72 12.21
CA LEU A 15 4.78 -19.77 10.80
C LEU A 15 3.69 -20.83 10.64
N MET A 16 2.46 -20.37 10.42
CA MET A 16 1.34 -21.21 10.00
C MET A 16 1.32 -21.24 8.47
N ASN A 17 1.67 -22.37 7.89
CA ASN A 17 1.54 -22.57 6.45
C ASN A 17 0.05 -22.77 6.12
N ARG A 18 -0.62 -21.75 5.57
CA ARG A 18 -1.96 -21.93 5.01
C ARG A 18 -1.80 -22.74 3.73
N LYS A 19 -2.47 -23.90 3.65
CA LYS A 19 -2.46 -24.80 2.47
C LYS A 19 -2.53 -24.01 1.17
N THR A 20 -1.39 -23.93 0.50
CA THR A 20 -1.28 -23.67 -0.92
C THR A 20 -0.39 -24.80 -1.45
N ASN A 21 -0.90 -25.59 -2.39
CA ASN A 21 -0.17 -26.62 -3.12
C ASN A 21 0.41 -27.81 -2.31
N GLY A 22 -0.42 -28.55 -1.57
CA GLY A 22 -0.06 -29.90 -1.10
C GLY A 22 1.00 -30.00 0.01
N LEU A 23 1.53 -28.89 0.52
CA LEU A 23 2.38 -28.89 1.72
C LEU A 23 1.53 -29.21 2.96
N SER A 24 1.99 -30.17 3.77
CA SER A 24 1.34 -30.62 5.00
C SER A 24 0.97 -29.44 5.91
N SER A 25 -0.25 -29.45 6.46
CA SER A 25 -0.63 -28.53 7.54
C SER A 25 0.26 -28.79 8.75
N GLY A 26 1.07 -27.81 9.13
CA GLY A 26 1.94 -27.87 10.29
C GLY A 26 2.30 -26.47 10.76
N SER A 27 2.49 -26.32 12.06
CA SER A 27 2.96 -25.07 12.65
C SER A 27 4.43 -25.24 13.03
N LYS A 28 5.32 -24.41 12.49
CA LYS A 28 6.74 -24.39 12.88
C LYS A 28 7.02 -23.16 13.73
N ARG A 29 7.78 -23.34 14.81
CA ARG A 29 8.23 -22.26 15.69
C ARG A 29 9.66 -21.89 15.33
N TYR A 30 9.87 -20.60 15.12
CA TYR A 30 11.20 -20.02 14.90
C TYR A 30 11.48 -19.00 15.99
N ARG A 31 12.76 -18.86 16.31
CA ARG A 31 13.27 -17.88 17.25
C ARG A 31 14.07 -16.85 16.46
N ALA A 32 13.68 -15.59 16.53
CA ALA A 32 14.35 -14.50 15.86
C ALA A 32 14.59 -13.33 16.82
N ARG A 33 15.66 -12.57 16.58
CA ARG A 33 15.95 -11.32 17.30
C ARG A 33 15.13 -10.14 16.78
N PHE A 34 14.77 -10.19 15.50
CA PHE A 34 13.98 -9.19 14.81
C PHE A 34 13.03 -9.86 13.82
N VAL A 35 11.81 -9.32 13.68
CA VAL A 35 10.81 -9.79 12.72
C VAL A 35 10.25 -8.61 11.93
N PHE A 36 10.39 -8.67 10.61
CA PHE A 36 9.76 -7.72 9.70
C PHE A 36 8.49 -8.30 9.07
N VAL A 37 7.37 -7.60 9.21
CA VAL A 37 6.05 -8.00 8.71
C VAL A 37 5.73 -7.26 7.41
N GLY A 38 6.07 -7.89 6.28
CA GLY A 38 5.79 -7.41 4.92
C GLY A 38 4.73 -8.25 4.20
N ALA A 39 3.62 -8.58 4.87
CA ALA A 39 2.60 -9.50 4.34
C ALA A 39 1.50 -8.82 3.50
N GLY A 40 1.80 -7.66 2.89
CA GLY A 40 0.84 -6.83 2.17
C GLY A 40 -0.37 -6.46 3.04
N GLY A 41 -1.58 -6.59 2.51
CA GLY A 41 -2.81 -6.35 3.29
C GLY A 41 -2.93 -7.23 4.54
N TYR A 42 -2.26 -8.38 4.58
CA TYR A 42 -2.28 -9.29 5.73
C TYR A 42 -1.29 -8.91 6.85
N SER A 43 -0.51 -7.84 6.68
CA SER A 43 0.35 -7.31 7.75
C SER A 43 -0.48 -6.90 8.97
N LEU A 44 -1.66 -6.30 8.79
CA LEU A 44 -2.51 -5.85 9.89
C LEU A 44 -2.92 -6.99 10.83
N PRO A 45 -3.52 -8.11 10.35
CA PRO A 45 -3.81 -9.25 11.21
C PRO A 45 -2.59 -9.85 11.91
N VAL A 46 -1.42 -9.86 11.26
CA VAL A 46 -0.19 -10.38 11.85
C VAL A 46 0.26 -9.48 13.01
N LEU A 47 0.29 -8.16 12.81
CA LEU A 47 0.64 -7.20 13.85
C LEU A 47 -0.39 -7.22 14.99
N GLN A 48 -1.69 -7.27 14.69
CA GLN A 48 -2.73 -7.39 15.74
C GLN A 48 -2.58 -8.66 16.59
N ARG A 49 -2.09 -9.76 16.01
CA ARG A 49 -1.81 -11.01 16.73
C ARG A 49 -0.52 -10.97 17.54
N SER A 50 0.43 -10.11 17.17
CA SER A 50 1.66 -9.92 17.95
C SER A 50 1.40 -9.33 19.34
N GLY A 51 0.29 -8.60 19.48
CA GLY A 51 -0.13 -8.02 20.76
C GLY A 51 0.62 -6.75 21.17
N ILE A 52 1.49 -6.21 20.30
CA ILE A 52 2.21 -4.96 20.57
C ILE A 52 1.23 -3.80 20.80
N PRO A 53 1.47 -2.88 21.75
CA PRO A 53 0.55 -1.76 22.01
C PRO A 53 0.34 -0.82 20.80
N GLU A 54 1.34 -0.67 19.95
CA GLU A 54 1.41 0.29 18.84
C GLU A 54 0.43 -0.04 17.71
N ILE A 55 -0.05 -1.28 17.62
CA ILE A 55 -1.09 -1.66 16.65
C ILE A 55 -2.51 -1.39 17.14
N ARG A 56 -2.69 -0.93 18.39
CA ARG A 56 -4.03 -0.63 18.93
C ARG A 56 -4.65 0.54 18.16
N GLY A 57 -5.94 0.43 17.87
CA GLY A 57 -6.66 1.45 17.09
C GLY A 57 -6.53 1.33 15.58
N PHE A 58 -5.68 0.44 15.06
CA PHE A 58 -5.56 0.21 13.62
C PHE A 58 -6.68 -0.70 13.09
N MET A 59 -7.30 -0.29 11.98
CA MET A 59 -8.25 -1.06 11.18
C MET A 59 -7.85 -1.04 9.71
N GLY A 60 -8.23 -2.07 8.95
CA GLY A 60 -8.04 -2.15 7.52
C GLY A 60 -9.39 -2.18 6.82
N PHE A 61 -9.60 -1.28 5.86
CA PHE A 61 -10.74 -1.27 4.97
C PHE A 61 -10.31 -1.78 3.59
N PRO A 62 -10.72 -3.00 3.19
CA PRO A 62 -10.30 -3.59 1.94
C PRO A 62 -11.07 -2.98 0.77
N ILE A 63 -10.33 -2.49 -0.23
CA ILE A 63 -10.86 -1.90 -1.46
C ILE A 63 -10.27 -2.71 -2.63
N SER A 64 -11.13 -3.21 -3.51
CA SER A 64 -10.70 -3.76 -4.80
C SER A 64 -10.96 -2.74 -5.91
N GLY A 65 -10.18 -2.84 -6.97
CA GLY A 65 -10.46 -2.12 -8.22
C GLY A 65 -11.07 -3.06 -9.22
N GLU A 66 -12.02 -2.59 -10.02
CA GLU A 66 -12.55 -3.32 -11.16
C GLU A 66 -12.25 -2.56 -12.45
N PHE A 67 -12.02 -3.30 -13.53
CA PHE A 67 -11.75 -2.73 -14.85
C PHE A 67 -12.62 -3.43 -15.88
N LEU A 68 -13.17 -2.65 -16.81
CA LEU A 68 -13.68 -3.19 -18.07
C LEU A 68 -12.48 -3.47 -18.96
N VAL A 69 -12.31 -4.72 -19.37
CA VAL A 69 -11.20 -5.19 -20.18
C VAL A 69 -11.71 -5.56 -21.56
N CYS A 70 -11.08 -5.02 -22.60
CA CYS A 70 -11.30 -5.38 -23.99
C CYS A 70 -10.06 -6.06 -24.55
N GLN A 71 -10.25 -7.28 -25.06
CA GLN A 71 -9.21 -8.08 -25.72
C GLN A 71 -9.48 -8.26 -27.22
N ASN A 72 -10.53 -7.64 -27.75
CA ASN A 72 -10.80 -7.63 -29.19
C ASN A 72 -9.69 -6.80 -29.88
N PRO A 73 -8.83 -7.42 -30.72
CA PRO A 73 -7.69 -6.74 -31.32
C PRO A 73 -8.11 -5.60 -32.25
N ASP A 74 -9.29 -5.68 -32.89
CA ASP A 74 -9.80 -4.65 -33.80
C ASP A 74 -10.21 -3.38 -33.06
N VAL A 75 -10.59 -3.50 -31.79
CA VAL A 75 -10.90 -2.38 -30.90
C VAL A 75 -9.62 -1.92 -30.18
N ALA A 76 -8.86 -2.85 -29.62
CA ALA A 76 -7.69 -2.55 -28.81
C ALA A 76 -6.57 -1.86 -29.60
N SER A 77 -6.34 -2.27 -30.85
CA SER A 77 -5.26 -1.71 -31.69
C SER A 77 -5.53 -0.27 -32.15
N LYS A 78 -6.79 0.20 -32.08
CA LYS A 78 -7.15 1.58 -32.41
C LYS A 78 -6.71 2.58 -31.33
N HIS A 79 -6.33 2.09 -30.14
CA HIS A 79 -5.93 2.91 -29.01
C HIS A 79 -4.52 2.53 -28.55
N VAL A 80 -3.56 3.44 -28.74
CA VAL A 80 -2.14 3.22 -28.42
C VAL A 80 -1.66 4.00 -27.19
N SER A 81 -2.55 4.76 -26.55
CA SER A 81 -2.18 5.68 -25.48
C SER A 81 -3.10 5.54 -24.27
N LYS A 82 -2.55 5.90 -23.11
CA LYS A 82 -3.31 6.02 -21.87
C LYS A 82 -3.97 7.40 -21.81
N VAL A 83 -5.28 7.43 -21.60
CA VAL A 83 -6.09 8.66 -21.57
C VAL A 83 -6.79 8.76 -20.23
N TYR A 84 -6.58 9.88 -19.54
CA TYR A 84 -7.22 10.19 -18.26
C TYR A 84 -8.51 10.96 -18.49
N GLY A 85 -9.56 10.60 -17.75
CA GLY A 85 -10.80 11.36 -17.71
C GLY A 85 -10.69 12.65 -16.93
N LYS A 86 -11.77 13.42 -16.98
CA LYS A 86 -12.00 14.50 -16.03
C LYS A 86 -12.49 13.91 -14.70
N ALA A 87 -11.95 14.39 -13.58
CA ALA A 87 -12.46 14.01 -12.26
C ALA A 87 -13.93 14.46 -12.12
N ALA A 88 -14.80 13.54 -11.72
CA ALA A 88 -16.15 13.91 -11.30
C ALA A 88 -16.07 14.76 -10.02
N ILE A 89 -17.04 15.66 -9.83
CA ILE A 89 -17.13 16.47 -8.61
C ILE A 89 -17.26 15.54 -7.41
N GLY A 90 -16.35 15.68 -6.43
CA GLY A 90 -16.28 14.82 -5.24
C GLY A 90 -15.55 13.48 -5.42
N ALA A 91 -15.05 13.17 -6.63
CA ALA A 91 -14.21 11.99 -6.82
C ALA A 91 -12.84 12.21 -6.14
N PRO A 92 -12.31 11.21 -5.42
CA PRO A 92 -10.96 11.28 -4.87
C PRO A 92 -9.94 11.51 -5.99
N PRO A 93 -8.88 12.31 -5.76
CA PRO A 93 -7.90 12.64 -6.80
C PRO A 93 -7.21 11.41 -7.40
N MET A 94 -7.28 10.24 -6.74
CA MET A 94 -6.69 8.98 -7.17
C MET A 94 -7.66 8.03 -7.90
N SER A 95 -8.95 8.37 -8.05
CA SER A 95 -10.00 7.44 -8.49
C SER A 95 -10.61 7.77 -9.85
N VAL A 96 -9.98 8.65 -10.63
CA VAL A 96 -10.53 9.06 -11.93
C VAL A 96 -10.44 7.91 -12.94
N PRO A 97 -11.56 7.52 -13.59
CA PRO A 97 -11.53 6.55 -14.66
C PRO A 97 -10.61 6.98 -15.80
N HIS A 98 -9.89 6.02 -16.34
CA HIS A 98 -8.96 6.21 -17.43
C HIS A 98 -9.02 5.00 -18.36
N LEU A 99 -8.78 5.26 -19.64
CA LEU A 99 -8.58 4.25 -20.66
C LEU A 99 -7.09 3.96 -20.78
N ASP A 100 -6.70 2.71 -20.58
CA ASP A 100 -5.32 2.27 -20.53
C ASP A 100 -5.03 1.24 -21.62
N ALA A 101 -4.17 1.60 -22.57
CA ALA A 101 -3.68 0.70 -23.60
C ALA A 101 -2.47 -0.09 -23.06
N ARG A 102 -2.57 -1.42 -23.06
CA ARG A 102 -1.54 -2.33 -22.57
C ARG A 102 -1.22 -3.40 -23.60
N ARG A 103 -0.06 -4.04 -23.43
CA ARG A 103 0.27 -5.30 -24.11
C ARG A 103 0.45 -6.39 -23.07
N ILE A 104 -0.36 -7.43 -23.16
CA ILE A 104 -0.33 -8.58 -22.24
C ILE A 104 -0.11 -9.83 -23.09
N GLY A 105 0.97 -10.57 -22.82
CA GLY A 105 1.34 -11.74 -23.65
C GLY A 105 1.59 -11.37 -25.12
N GLY A 106 2.06 -10.16 -25.39
CA GLY A 106 2.27 -9.64 -26.76
C GLY A 106 1.03 -9.08 -27.44
N GLN A 107 -0.17 -9.35 -26.91
CA GLN A 107 -1.45 -8.93 -27.48
C GLN A 107 -1.92 -7.56 -26.95
N PRO A 108 -2.52 -6.70 -27.80
CA PRO A 108 -3.10 -5.44 -27.35
C PRO A 108 -4.33 -5.67 -26.49
N VAL A 109 -4.42 -4.96 -25.36
CA VAL A 109 -5.52 -5.03 -24.40
C VAL A 109 -5.87 -3.62 -23.94
N LEU A 110 -7.15 -3.27 -23.93
CA LEU A 110 -7.62 -2.03 -23.32
C LEU A 110 -8.24 -2.30 -21.95
N LEU A 111 -7.95 -1.43 -20.99
CA LEU A 111 -8.56 -1.45 -19.68
C LEU A 111 -9.19 -0.10 -19.40
N PHE A 112 -10.44 -0.10 -18.93
CA PHE A 112 -11.14 1.10 -18.51
C PHE A 112 -11.58 1.00 -17.06
N GLY A 113 -11.25 2.01 -16.26
CA GLY A 113 -11.50 2.07 -14.82
C GLY A 113 -10.46 2.93 -14.11
N PRO A 114 -10.23 2.77 -12.80
CA PRO A 114 -10.84 1.77 -11.93
C PRO A 114 -12.26 2.15 -11.51
N PHE A 115 -13.15 1.16 -11.46
CA PHE A 115 -14.39 1.24 -10.68
C PHE A 115 -14.14 0.69 -9.27
N ALA A 116 -14.87 1.19 -8.28
CA ALA A 116 -14.75 0.65 -6.93
C ALA A 116 -15.36 -0.75 -6.85
N GLY A 117 -14.59 -1.70 -6.31
CA GLY A 117 -15.04 -3.02 -5.91
C GLY A 117 -14.83 -3.24 -4.41
N PHE A 118 -15.50 -4.26 -3.86
CA PHE A 118 -15.35 -4.64 -2.46
C PHE A 118 -15.13 -6.15 -2.32
N SER A 119 -14.19 -6.50 -1.45
CA SER A 119 -14.02 -7.87 -0.97
C SER A 119 -13.55 -7.82 0.48
N PRO A 120 -14.07 -8.66 1.39
CA PRO A 120 -13.60 -8.70 2.78
C PRO A 120 -12.21 -9.35 2.93
N ARG A 121 -11.60 -9.81 1.82
CA ARG A 121 -10.26 -10.42 1.79
C ARG A 121 -9.19 -9.35 1.86
N PHE A 122 -8.10 -9.64 2.58
CA PHE A 122 -6.94 -8.73 2.61
C PHE A 122 -5.88 -9.07 1.55
N LEU A 123 -5.91 -10.30 1.03
CA LEU A 123 -5.06 -10.77 -0.07
C LEU A 123 -5.94 -11.26 -1.23
N LYS A 124 -5.41 -11.30 -2.46
CA LYS A 124 -6.12 -11.81 -3.64
C LYS A 124 -6.69 -13.22 -3.42
N SER A 125 -5.88 -14.10 -2.82
CA SER A 125 -6.27 -15.46 -2.41
C SER A 125 -6.48 -15.58 -0.89
N GLY A 126 -6.97 -14.50 -0.26
CA GLY A 126 -7.22 -14.41 1.18
C GLY A 126 -8.53 -15.06 1.65
N SER A 127 -8.83 -14.92 2.94
CA SER A 127 -10.05 -15.47 3.55
C SER A 127 -11.17 -14.44 3.56
N LEU A 128 -12.40 -14.88 3.34
CA LEU A 128 -13.60 -14.03 3.44
C LEU A 128 -13.83 -13.47 4.87
N THR A 129 -13.14 -14.04 5.85
CA THR A 129 -13.20 -13.61 7.26
C THR A 129 -12.09 -12.64 7.65
N ASP A 130 -11.20 -12.23 6.73
CA ASP A 130 -10.04 -11.41 7.06
C ASP A 130 -10.46 -10.05 7.66
N LEU A 131 -11.38 -9.32 7.01
CA LEU A 131 -11.93 -8.07 7.52
C LEU A 131 -12.54 -8.23 8.92
N PHE A 132 -13.49 -9.16 9.09
CA PHE A 132 -14.17 -9.37 10.36
C PHE A 132 -13.21 -9.74 11.50
N ARG A 133 -12.19 -10.55 11.21
CA ARG A 133 -11.16 -10.93 12.20
C ARG A 133 -10.23 -9.79 12.57
N SER A 134 -10.15 -8.75 11.75
CA SER A 134 -9.36 -7.54 12.03
C SER A 134 -10.10 -6.53 12.93
N ILE A 135 -11.40 -6.70 13.14
CA ILE A 135 -12.19 -5.83 14.01
C ILE A 135 -11.81 -6.09 15.47
N ARG A 136 -11.60 -5.01 16.23
CA ARG A 136 -11.24 -5.01 17.65
C ARG A 136 -12.00 -3.87 18.33
N CYS A 137 -12.36 -4.03 19.61
CA CYS A 137 -13.04 -2.95 20.34
C CYS A 137 -12.26 -1.62 20.28
N SER A 138 -10.92 -1.69 20.29
CA SER A 138 -10.04 -0.53 20.21
C SER A 138 -10.04 0.19 18.85
N ASN A 139 -10.52 -0.43 17.76
CA ASN A 139 -10.49 0.17 16.41
C ASN A 139 -11.86 0.56 15.86
N ILE A 140 -12.96 0.21 16.53
CA ILE A 140 -14.32 0.57 16.10
C ILE A 140 -14.53 2.09 16.13
N ILE A 141 -14.18 2.74 17.24
CA ILE A 141 -14.37 4.20 17.40
C ILE A 141 -13.51 4.97 16.39
N PRO A 142 -12.19 4.68 16.23
CA PRO A 142 -11.38 5.29 15.17
C PRO A 142 -11.95 5.09 13.76
N ALA A 143 -12.47 3.89 13.45
CA ALA A 143 -13.06 3.59 12.16
C ALA A 143 -14.32 4.41 11.86
N ALA A 144 -15.23 4.50 12.83
CA ALA A 144 -16.43 5.33 12.70
C ALA A 144 -16.08 6.81 12.51
N ALA A 145 -15.13 7.32 13.31
CA ALA A 145 -14.66 8.71 13.20
C ALA A 145 -14.06 8.99 11.81
N ALA A 146 -13.21 8.09 11.30
CA ALA A 146 -12.61 8.23 9.97
C ALA A 146 -13.67 8.19 8.85
N GLY A 147 -14.68 7.32 8.96
CA GLY A 147 -15.78 7.26 8.00
C GLY A 147 -16.61 8.54 7.95
N LEU A 148 -16.96 9.09 9.12
CA LEU A 148 -17.72 10.35 9.24
C LEU A 148 -16.92 11.58 8.75
N GLN A 149 -15.60 11.56 8.90
CA GLN A 149 -14.75 12.64 8.38
C GLN A 149 -14.56 12.58 6.86
N ASN A 150 -14.86 11.43 6.23
CA ASN A 150 -14.65 11.17 4.82
C ASN A 150 -15.96 10.74 4.15
N LEU A 151 -17.07 11.43 4.47
CA LEU A 151 -18.40 11.10 3.95
C LEU A 151 -18.47 11.15 2.43
N ASP A 152 -17.87 12.15 1.79
CA ASP A 152 -17.88 12.29 0.33
C ASP A 152 -17.22 11.07 -0.35
N LEU A 153 -16.04 10.66 0.14
CA LEU A 153 -15.36 9.46 -0.31
C LEU A 153 -16.21 8.21 -0.05
N SER A 154 -16.79 8.09 1.14
CA SER A 154 -17.60 6.92 1.53
C SER A 154 -18.84 6.77 0.65
N LEU A 155 -19.55 7.88 0.39
CA LEU A 155 -20.71 7.95 -0.49
C LEU A 155 -20.31 7.67 -1.94
N TYR A 156 -19.18 8.21 -2.41
CA TYR A 156 -18.66 7.93 -3.74
C TYR A 156 -18.37 6.44 -3.93
N LEU A 157 -17.66 5.82 -2.99
CA LEU A 157 -17.35 4.39 -3.04
C LEU A 157 -18.63 3.54 -3.01
N LEU A 158 -19.61 3.88 -2.15
CA LEU A 158 -20.89 3.17 -2.09
C LEU A 158 -21.64 3.24 -3.43
N LYS A 159 -21.71 4.43 -4.05
CA LYS A 159 -22.31 4.61 -5.38
C LYS A 159 -21.62 3.76 -6.44
N GLN A 160 -20.28 3.74 -6.44
CA GLN A 160 -19.50 2.94 -7.38
C GLN A 160 -19.69 1.43 -7.18
N LEU A 161 -19.84 0.97 -5.93
CA LEU A 161 -20.15 -0.43 -5.61
C LEU A 161 -21.55 -0.84 -6.08
N MET A 162 -22.51 0.08 -6.03
CA MET A 162 -23.87 -0.15 -6.52
C MET A 162 -23.99 -0.01 -8.05
N ALA A 163 -22.95 0.49 -8.73
CA ALA A 163 -22.98 0.73 -10.16
C ALA A 163 -23.04 -0.58 -10.95
N SER A 164 -24.06 -0.71 -11.80
CA SER A 164 -24.26 -1.88 -12.65
C SER A 164 -23.25 -1.91 -13.81
N LYS A 165 -23.07 -3.08 -14.44
CA LYS A 165 -22.22 -3.21 -15.64
C LYS A 165 -22.63 -2.22 -16.75
N SER A 166 -23.93 -1.95 -16.92
CA SER A 166 -24.41 -1.01 -17.94
C SER A 166 -24.05 0.44 -17.62
N GLN A 167 -24.07 0.84 -16.35
CA GLN A 167 -23.59 2.16 -15.93
C GLN A 167 -22.09 2.32 -16.15
N LYS A 168 -21.30 1.30 -15.78
CA LYS A 168 -19.85 1.26 -16.04
C LYS A 168 -19.53 1.35 -17.54
N LEU A 169 -20.34 0.69 -18.39
CA LEU A 169 -20.22 0.77 -19.85
C LEU A 169 -20.64 2.15 -20.39
N ALA A 170 -21.64 2.80 -19.78
CA ALA A 170 -22.04 4.15 -20.15
C ALA A 170 -20.92 5.17 -19.88
N GLU A 171 -20.17 5.02 -18.78
CA GLU A 171 -18.97 5.82 -18.51
C GLU A 171 -17.87 5.56 -19.55
N LEU A 172 -17.65 4.29 -19.93
CA LEU A 172 -16.70 3.95 -21.00
C LEU A 172 -17.05 4.64 -22.33
N ARG A 173 -18.33 4.73 -22.67
CA ARG A 173 -18.78 5.37 -23.92
C ARG A 173 -18.48 6.86 -24.01
N GLN A 174 -18.11 7.51 -22.91
CA GLN A 174 -17.59 8.87 -22.94
C GLN A 174 -16.16 8.94 -23.52
N PHE A 175 -15.44 7.81 -23.53
CA PHE A 175 -14.09 7.68 -24.10
C PHE A 175 -14.09 6.90 -25.42
N VAL A 176 -14.96 5.89 -25.53
CA VAL A 176 -15.10 5.02 -26.71
C VAL A 176 -16.58 4.95 -27.07
N PRO A 177 -17.12 5.95 -27.82
CA PRO A 177 -18.56 6.07 -28.09
C PRO A 177 -19.21 4.81 -28.67
N ASP A 178 -18.50 4.12 -29.55
CA ASP A 178 -18.99 2.92 -30.25
C ASP A 178 -18.75 1.61 -29.48
N ALA A 179 -18.42 1.68 -28.18
CA ALA A 179 -18.15 0.50 -27.36
C ALA A 179 -19.38 -0.44 -27.28
N LYS A 180 -19.21 -1.65 -27.83
CA LYS A 180 -20.19 -2.74 -27.78
C LYS A 180 -20.02 -3.54 -26.49
N ALA A 181 -21.12 -3.84 -25.79
CA ALA A 181 -21.06 -4.48 -24.48
C ALA A 181 -20.38 -5.87 -24.47
N GLU A 182 -20.44 -6.58 -25.61
CA GLU A 182 -19.87 -7.92 -25.82
C GLU A 182 -18.33 -7.93 -25.82
N ASP A 183 -17.69 -6.83 -26.25
CA ASP A 183 -16.23 -6.72 -26.32
C ASP A 183 -15.59 -6.43 -24.96
N TRP A 184 -16.40 -6.12 -23.93
CA TRP A 184 -15.92 -5.65 -22.63
C TRP A 184 -16.36 -6.55 -21.48
N THR A 185 -15.37 -7.10 -20.79
CA THR A 185 -15.56 -7.97 -19.63
C THR A 185 -15.10 -7.25 -18.37
N LEU A 186 -15.92 -7.29 -17.32
CA LEU A 186 -15.55 -6.72 -16.02
C LEU A 186 -14.61 -7.70 -15.30
N VAL A 187 -13.43 -7.22 -14.93
CA VAL A 187 -12.41 -7.99 -14.22
C VAL A 187 -12.09 -7.29 -12.91
N THR A 188 -12.20 -8.03 -11.80
CA THR A 188 -11.71 -7.58 -10.49
C THR A 188 -10.18 -7.67 -10.47
N ALA A 189 -9.54 -6.52 -10.30
CA ALA A 189 -8.10 -6.39 -10.19
C ALA A 189 -7.61 -6.63 -8.75
N GLY A 190 -6.40 -6.16 -8.45
CA GLY A 190 -5.75 -6.37 -7.16
C GLY A 190 -6.56 -5.90 -5.96
N GLN A 191 -6.21 -6.46 -4.80
CA GLN A 191 -6.78 -6.10 -3.51
C GLN A 191 -5.86 -5.10 -2.81
N ARG A 192 -6.42 -3.99 -2.32
CA ARG A 192 -5.73 -3.05 -1.43
C ARG A 192 -6.43 -3.01 -0.08
N VAL A 193 -5.67 -2.71 0.97
CA VAL A 193 -6.19 -2.50 2.32
C VAL A 193 -5.85 -1.07 2.71
N GLN A 194 -6.88 -0.22 2.75
CA GLN A 194 -6.77 1.15 3.22
C GLN A 194 -6.72 1.14 4.74
N ILE A 195 -5.73 1.80 5.32
CA ILE A 195 -5.53 1.78 6.77
C ILE A 195 -6.29 2.93 7.40
N ILE A 196 -6.87 2.65 8.55
CA ILE A 196 -7.42 3.61 9.48
C ILE A 196 -6.63 3.46 10.77
N LYS A 197 -6.22 4.58 11.36
CA LYS A 197 -5.55 4.60 12.66
C LYS A 197 -6.23 5.57 13.61
N GLY A 198 -6.05 5.32 14.90
CA GLY A 198 -6.45 6.27 15.94
C GLY A 198 -5.65 7.55 15.83
N ASP A 199 -6.29 8.69 16.11
CA ASP A 199 -5.63 10.00 16.13
C ASP A 199 -6.02 10.75 17.41
N PRO A 200 -5.09 11.34 18.15
CA PRO A 200 -5.41 12.06 19.39
C PRO A 200 -6.33 13.26 19.21
N LYS A 201 -6.34 13.90 18.03
CA LYS A 201 -7.12 15.13 17.76
C LYS A 201 -8.44 14.81 17.05
N LYS A 202 -8.40 13.87 16.11
CA LYS A 202 -9.51 13.52 15.22
C LYS A 202 -10.19 12.20 15.61
N THR A 203 -9.77 11.56 16.69
CA THR A 203 -10.21 10.23 17.17
C THR A 203 -9.81 9.08 16.24
N GLY A 204 -9.98 9.24 14.93
CA GLY A 204 -9.46 8.33 13.91
C GLY A 204 -9.35 9.01 12.55
N ILE A 205 -8.37 8.57 11.76
CA ILE A 205 -8.06 9.13 10.43
C ILE A 205 -7.82 8.02 9.41
N LEU A 206 -8.17 8.30 8.17
CA LEU A 206 -7.78 7.47 7.02
C LEU A 206 -6.31 7.74 6.71
N GLN A 207 -5.45 6.74 6.85
CA GLN A 207 -4.01 6.88 6.64
C GLN A 207 -3.66 6.71 5.16
N PHE A 208 -3.31 7.79 4.49
CA PHE A 208 -2.79 7.72 3.13
C PHE A 208 -1.30 7.37 3.13
N GLY A 209 -0.88 6.51 2.20
CA GLY A 209 0.53 6.09 2.08
C GLY A 209 0.88 4.86 2.93
N THR A 210 2.18 4.67 3.15
CA THR A 210 2.73 3.59 3.98
C THR A 210 2.85 4.07 5.42
N GLU A 211 2.39 3.26 6.36
CA GLU A 211 2.65 3.45 7.78
C GLU A 211 3.61 2.37 8.28
N VAL A 212 4.66 2.80 8.98
CA VAL A 212 5.56 1.90 9.72
C VAL A 212 5.01 1.74 11.14
N VAL A 213 4.78 0.51 11.56
CA VAL A 213 4.47 0.17 12.95
C VAL A 213 5.61 -0.66 13.50
N ALA A 214 6.28 -0.17 14.54
CA ALA A 214 7.37 -0.85 15.21
C ALA A 214 7.04 -1.04 16.69
N ALA A 215 7.47 -2.17 17.26
CA ALA A 215 7.44 -2.37 18.70
C ALA A 215 8.46 -1.44 19.36
N GLU A 216 8.12 -0.89 20.53
CA GLU A 216 9.01 -0.03 21.33
C GLU A 216 10.40 -0.64 21.58
N ASP A 217 10.47 -1.97 21.73
CA ASP A 217 11.72 -2.69 21.95
C ASP A 217 12.53 -2.99 20.68
N GLY A 218 12.04 -2.56 19.51
CA GLY A 218 12.67 -2.77 18.21
C GLY A 218 12.66 -4.21 17.71
N SER A 219 12.02 -5.16 18.40
CA SER A 219 12.05 -6.58 18.05
C SER A 219 11.14 -6.95 16.88
N LEU A 220 10.20 -6.08 16.52
CA LEU A 220 9.24 -6.30 15.45
C LEU A 220 8.89 -4.98 14.75
N ALA A 221 8.82 -5.00 13.43
CA ALA A 221 8.27 -3.93 12.63
C ALA A 221 7.36 -4.47 11.53
N GLY A 222 6.40 -3.68 11.07
CA GLY A 222 5.56 -4.01 9.93
C GLY A 222 5.14 -2.79 9.15
N LEU A 223 4.86 -3.03 7.88
CA LEU A 223 4.33 -2.02 6.97
C LEU A 223 2.83 -2.22 6.80
N LEU A 224 2.09 -1.13 6.92
CA LEU A 224 0.65 -1.05 6.71
C LEU A 224 0.34 -0.03 5.60
N GLY A 225 -0.76 -0.26 4.89
CA GLY A 225 -1.29 0.70 3.91
C GLY A 225 -0.72 0.49 2.51
N ALA A 226 -0.41 1.59 1.84
CA ALA A 226 0.14 1.54 0.50
C ALA A 226 1.53 0.88 0.53
N SER A 227 1.84 0.07 -0.48
CA SER A 227 3.22 -0.37 -0.69
C SER A 227 4.09 0.85 -0.97
N PRO A 228 5.28 0.98 -0.35
CA PRO A 228 6.22 2.02 -0.72
C PRO A 228 6.52 1.94 -2.22
N GLY A 229 6.42 3.08 -2.89
CA GLY A 229 6.87 3.22 -4.28
C GLY A 229 8.38 3.40 -4.31
N ALA A 230 8.98 3.37 -5.50
CA ALA A 230 10.43 3.62 -5.65
C ALA A 230 10.88 4.92 -4.98
N SER A 231 10.04 5.96 -5.04
CA SER A 231 10.29 7.28 -4.46
C SER A 231 10.13 7.37 -2.93
N THR A 232 9.59 6.34 -2.26
CA THR A 232 9.38 6.34 -0.80
C THR A 232 10.02 5.15 -0.09
N ALA A 233 10.45 4.12 -0.83
CA ALA A 233 10.96 2.87 -0.26
C ALA A 233 12.18 3.06 0.64
N VAL A 234 13.12 3.93 0.26
CA VAL A 234 14.31 4.18 1.07
C VAL A 234 13.95 4.95 2.32
N GLN A 235 13.12 6.00 2.24
CA GLN A 235 12.68 6.72 3.44
C GLN A 235 11.99 5.78 4.42
N VAL A 236 11.06 4.95 3.93
CA VAL A 236 10.39 3.93 4.77
C VAL A 236 11.39 2.94 5.36
N SER A 237 12.43 2.54 4.61
CA SER A 237 13.48 1.67 5.12
C SER A 237 14.30 2.35 6.22
N LEU A 238 14.65 3.62 6.05
CA LEU A 238 15.34 4.42 7.07
C LEU A 238 14.47 4.58 8.33
N ASP A 239 13.16 4.77 8.19
CA ASP A 239 12.23 4.86 9.32
C ASP A 239 12.19 3.55 10.13
N VAL A 240 12.22 2.40 9.45
CA VAL A 240 12.32 1.08 10.09
C VAL A 240 13.66 0.93 10.81
N LEU A 241 14.77 1.32 10.18
CA LEU A 241 16.09 1.25 10.80
C LEU A 241 16.20 2.17 12.02
N ALA A 242 15.66 3.38 11.94
CA ALA A 242 15.63 4.32 13.05
C ALA A 242 14.79 3.80 14.23
N SER A 243 13.66 3.17 13.93
CA SER A 243 12.77 2.64 14.97
C SER A 243 13.30 1.37 15.63
N CYS A 244 13.93 0.47 14.86
CA CYS A 244 14.27 -0.87 15.35
C CYS A 244 15.76 -1.09 15.62
N PHE A 245 16.63 -0.28 15.02
CA PHE A 245 18.09 -0.45 15.07
C PHE A 245 18.81 0.89 15.32
N PRO A 246 18.42 1.67 16.35
CA PRO A 246 18.96 3.02 16.54
C PRO A 246 20.49 3.05 16.75
N GLU A 247 21.05 2.06 17.45
CA GLU A 247 22.49 1.97 17.67
C GLU A 247 23.27 1.56 16.41
N ASP A 248 22.73 0.62 15.62
CA ASP A 248 23.33 0.25 14.35
C ASP A 248 23.19 1.39 13.32
N LEU A 249 22.09 2.14 13.33
CA LEU A 249 21.90 3.30 12.45
C LEU A 249 22.98 4.36 12.71
N LYS A 250 23.33 4.62 13.97
CA LYS A 250 24.46 5.51 14.33
C LYS A 250 25.77 4.98 13.74
N ARG A 251 26.03 3.67 13.90
CA ARG A 251 27.23 3.01 13.36
C ARG A 251 27.30 3.06 11.84
N TRP A 252 26.16 2.93 11.15
CA TRP A 252 26.05 2.97 9.70
C TRP A 252 26.01 4.38 9.12
N GLY A 253 25.84 5.40 9.96
CA GLY A 253 25.72 6.81 9.56
C GLY A 253 26.74 7.29 8.52
N PRO A 254 28.05 6.95 8.62
CA PRO A 254 29.03 7.31 7.60
C PRO A 254 28.73 6.66 6.23
N LYS A 255 28.40 5.36 6.21
CA LYS A 255 28.09 4.64 4.96
C LYS A 255 26.76 5.10 4.37
N LEU A 256 25.78 5.41 5.21
CA LEU A 256 24.50 5.97 4.77
C LEU A 256 24.68 7.35 4.13
N ARG A 257 25.54 8.22 4.68
CA ARG A 257 25.89 9.51 4.07
C ARG A 257 26.65 9.38 2.75
N GLU A 258 27.47 8.33 2.60
CA GLU A 258 28.11 8.04 1.32
C GLU A 258 27.09 7.69 0.24
N MET A 259 26.07 6.87 0.57
CA MET A 259 25.04 6.43 -0.39
C MET A 259 23.92 7.46 -0.60
N ILE A 260 23.58 8.22 0.46
CA ILE A 260 22.51 9.20 0.53
C ILE A 260 23.12 10.47 1.14
N PRO A 261 23.71 11.37 0.33
CA PRO A 261 24.40 12.54 0.85
C PRO A 261 23.52 13.48 1.69
N SER A 262 22.19 13.47 1.47
CA SER A 262 21.22 14.22 2.28
C SER A 262 20.85 13.56 3.62
N PHE A 263 21.36 12.36 3.93
CA PHE A 263 20.98 11.63 5.14
C PHE A 263 21.29 12.43 6.42
N GLY A 264 20.25 12.68 7.23
CA GLY A 264 20.34 13.45 8.48
C GLY A 264 20.24 14.97 8.29
N SER A 265 20.03 15.45 7.06
CA SER A 265 19.81 16.87 6.74
C SER A 265 18.44 17.07 6.10
N ARG A 266 17.86 18.27 6.25
CA ARG A 266 16.67 18.67 5.50
C ARG A 266 17.11 19.44 4.26
N LEU A 267 16.84 18.90 3.07
CA LEU A 267 17.21 19.56 1.82
C LEU A 267 16.54 20.92 1.65
N SER A 268 15.36 21.13 2.22
CA SER A 268 14.70 22.43 2.25
C SER A 268 15.50 23.51 2.99
N GLU A 269 16.40 23.12 3.89
CA GLU A 269 17.21 24.01 4.72
C GLU A 269 18.65 24.17 4.18
N ASP A 270 19.05 23.41 3.15
CA ASP A 270 20.37 23.48 2.50
C ASP A 270 20.24 23.60 0.97
N PRO A 271 20.07 24.83 0.45
CA PRO A 271 19.90 25.08 -0.98
C PRO A 271 21.10 24.66 -1.84
N GLU A 272 22.33 24.74 -1.30
CA GLU A 272 23.54 24.36 -2.04
C GLU A 272 23.66 22.85 -2.17
N LEU A 273 23.35 22.10 -1.10
CA LEU A 273 23.24 20.65 -1.16
C LEU A 273 22.13 20.21 -2.12
N ALA A 274 20.97 20.86 -2.07
CA ALA A 274 19.86 20.59 -2.98
C ALA A 274 20.27 20.81 -4.45
N LYS A 275 20.97 21.90 -4.75
CA LYS A 275 21.50 22.20 -6.10
C LYS A 275 22.52 21.17 -6.55
N THR A 276 23.46 20.80 -5.67
CA THR A 276 24.49 19.79 -5.95
C THR A 276 23.88 18.42 -6.26
N LEU A 277 22.92 17.99 -5.45
CA LEU A 277 22.20 16.73 -5.65
C LEU A 277 21.34 16.75 -6.92
N HIS A 278 20.68 17.87 -7.21
CA HIS A 278 19.92 18.02 -8.45
C HIS A 278 20.81 17.89 -9.68
N GLN A 279 22.02 18.46 -9.66
CA GLN A 279 23.00 18.34 -10.75
C GLN A 279 23.53 16.90 -10.90
N THR A 280 23.84 16.22 -9.81
CA THR A 280 24.33 14.82 -9.86
C THR A 280 23.24 13.83 -10.29
N THR A 281 22.01 14.00 -9.80
CA THR A 281 20.89 13.10 -10.15
C THR A 281 20.30 13.37 -11.53
N SER A 282 20.30 14.62 -12.02
CA SER A 282 19.90 14.93 -13.40
C SER A 282 20.85 14.33 -14.44
N TRP A 283 22.13 14.15 -14.09
CA TRP A 283 23.10 13.45 -14.92
C TRP A 283 22.91 11.93 -14.91
N LEU A 284 22.52 11.35 -13.77
CA LEU A 284 22.28 9.91 -13.59
C LEU A 284 21.01 9.37 -14.27
N GLY A 285 20.10 10.24 -14.70
CA GLY A 285 19.05 9.87 -15.67
C GLY A 285 19.61 9.38 -17.02
N ARG A 286 20.94 9.45 -17.23
CA ARG A 286 21.64 9.00 -18.44
C ARG A 286 22.68 7.88 -18.23
N VAL A 287 22.98 7.43 -16.99
CA VAL A 287 24.04 6.42 -16.76
C VAL A 287 23.77 5.52 -15.53
N ASP A 288 24.13 4.23 -15.64
CA ASP A 288 23.91 3.05 -14.77
C ASP A 288 24.44 3.10 -13.30
N SER A 289 24.28 4.20 -12.56
CA SER A 289 24.71 4.29 -11.15
C SER A 289 23.57 4.68 -10.21
N CYS A 290 23.17 3.78 -9.30
CA CYS A 290 22.17 4.02 -8.27
C CYS A 290 22.64 5.03 -7.20
N PHE A 291 22.39 6.32 -7.41
CA PHE A 291 22.29 7.29 -6.31
C PHE A 291 20.85 7.79 -6.23
N VAL A 292 20.29 7.80 -5.03
CA VAL A 292 18.91 8.19 -4.81
C VAL A 292 18.88 9.41 -3.90
N ALA A 293 18.52 10.56 -4.47
CA ALA A 293 18.20 11.76 -3.69
C ALA A 293 16.73 11.66 -3.24
N PHE A 294 16.51 11.70 -1.92
CA PHE A 294 15.17 11.85 -1.34
C PHE A 294 15.02 13.26 -0.81
N LEU A 295 13.91 13.90 -1.18
CA LEU A 295 13.48 15.23 -0.73
C LEU A 295 13.02 15.21 0.73
#